data_AF-A0A3N5QSC8-F1
#
_entry.id   AF-A0A3N5QSC8-F1
#
_cell.length_a   1.000
_cell.length_b   1.000
_cell.length_c   1.000
_cell.angle_alpha   90.00
_cell.angle_beta   90.00
_cell.angle_gamma   90.00
#
_symmetry.space_group_name_H-M   'P 1'
#
loop_
_entity.id
_entity.type
_entity.pdbx_description
1 polymer ?
#
loop_
_entity_poly.entity_id
_entity_poly.type
_entity_poly.pdbx_seq_one_letter_code
_entity_poly.pdbx_strand_id
1 'polypeptide(L)'
;MTQLSGRDKEAAMIRQANRAAAVGRLMLGDTRDWIEFLRADQVDLTALPRRQLRSGKADVKRRLSKQLEQFCERNFIGMTPQRLSDMYEEIKAFRGLEMPLLEFENRFAPVRKEVLRGNPTHLTVSMSLWGLQFRIPEEDFAKDIMEAVGLAARAEGQLVQFETAAQAELLCNRETIGSLVRQKMFAARSGVIACFNLIEAYLNGIAWDYLRTADTTGLSNRSRKLLEDSASASIREKLQKYPEIVAGASPWGTDDTDVAQFLDVVKPFRDSLVHPSPFAAPEKFGGYDKLRLLYRTDKNTVDLAASTTAKLLLRIYRHIKPGMSLPPWLEDLLAKVGIKDESSQQVRAPDRQ
;
A
#
# COMPACT_ATOMS: atom_id res chain seq x y z
N MET A 1 -17.64 -19.02 40.04
CA MET A 1 -17.74 -17.66 39.46
C MET A 1 -18.07 -16.69 40.58
N THR A 2 -17.13 -15.83 40.97
CA THR A 2 -17.34 -14.79 41.99
C THR A 2 -18.31 -13.73 41.44
N GLN A 3 -19.41 -13.47 42.15
CA GLN A 3 -20.35 -12.40 41.76
C GLN A 3 -19.66 -11.05 41.90
N LEU A 4 -19.49 -10.32 40.78
CA LEU A 4 -18.96 -8.96 40.80
C LEU A 4 -19.87 -8.04 41.63
N SER A 5 -19.26 -7.20 42.48
CA SER A 5 -20.00 -6.23 43.27
C SER A 5 -20.70 -5.21 42.36
N GLY A 6 -21.75 -4.56 42.86
CA GLY A 6 -22.43 -3.50 42.10
C GLY A 6 -21.51 -2.34 41.70
N ARG A 7 -20.43 -2.11 42.47
CA ARG A 7 -19.39 -1.11 42.15
C ARG A 7 -18.51 -1.59 41.00
N ASP A 8 -18.08 -2.84 41.00
CA ASP A 8 -17.21 -3.41 39.97
C ASP A 8 -17.90 -3.44 38.61
N LYS A 9 -19.21 -3.77 38.59
CA LYS A 9 -20.01 -3.73 37.36
C LYS A 9 -20.09 -2.33 36.75
N GLU A 10 -20.18 -1.29 37.58
CA GLU A 10 -20.22 0.10 37.10
C GLU A 10 -18.86 0.57 36.60
N ALA A 11 -17.79 0.23 37.32
CA ALA A 11 -16.42 0.51 36.90
C ALA A 11 -16.10 -0.20 35.57
N ALA A 12 -16.49 -1.46 35.41
CA ALA A 12 -16.30 -2.22 34.17
C ALA A 12 -17.03 -1.57 32.99
N MET A 13 -18.29 -1.16 33.17
CA MET A 13 -19.06 -0.46 32.13
C MET A 13 -18.39 0.83 31.66
N ILE A 14 -17.89 1.64 32.61
CA ILE A 14 -17.19 2.90 32.28
C ILE A 14 -15.86 2.61 31.57
N ARG A 15 -15.08 1.64 32.06
CA ARG A 15 -13.81 1.25 31.44
C ARG A 15 -14.00 0.79 30.01
N GLN A 16 -14.97 -0.10 29.77
CA GLN A 16 -15.30 -0.60 28.44
C GLN A 16 -15.65 0.55 27.49
N ALA A 17 -16.53 1.47 27.91
CA ALA A 17 -16.92 2.60 27.09
C ALA A 17 -15.76 3.56 26.80
N ASN A 18 -14.89 3.83 27.79
CA ASN A 18 -13.72 4.67 27.62
C ASN A 18 -12.71 4.06 26.64
N ARG A 19 -12.46 2.75 26.72
CA ARG A 19 -11.58 2.02 25.79
C ARG A 19 -12.13 2.03 24.37
N ALA A 20 -13.42 1.73 24.22
CA ALA A 20 -14.10 1.80 22.93
C ALA A 20 -14.03 3.21 22.32
N ALA A 21 -14.21 4.24 23.14
CA ALA A 21 -14.08 5.63 22.72
C ALA A 21 -12.64 5.99 22.33
N ALA A 22 -11.63 5.51 23.06
CA ALA A 22 -10.23 5.70 22.70
C ALA A 22 -9.90 5.10 21.34
N VAL A 23 -10.39 3.88 21.05
CA VAL A 23 -10.24 3.25 19.72
C VAL A 23 -10.97 4.03 18.63
N GLY A 24 -12.22 4.44 18.87
CA GLY A 24 -12.96 5.25 17.90
C GLY A 24 -12.24 6.56 17.57
N ARG A 25 -11.71 7.26 18.58
CA ARG A 25 -10.90 8.47 18.39
C ARG A 25 -9.59 8.19 17.67
N LEU A 26 -8.92 7.07 17.98
CA LEU A 26 -7.71 6.66 17.26
C LEU A 26 -8.00 6.43 15.78
N MET A 27 -9.07 5.71 15.44
CA MET A 27 -9.49 5.46 14.06
C MET A 27 -9.79 6.75 13.30
N LEU A 28 -10.28 7.79 13.98
CA LEU A 28 -10.56 9.09 13.39
C LEU A 28 -9.31 9.98 13.24
N GLY A 29 -8.16 9.58 13.79
CA GLY A 29 -6.96 10.42 13.84
C GLY A 29 -7.03 11.53 14.89
N ASP A 30 -7.97 11.45 15.84
CA ASP A 30 -8.23 12.47 16.87
C ASP A 30 -7.35 12.29 18.13
N THR A 31 -6.37 11.39 18.09
CA THR A 31 -5.50 11.04 19.22
C THR A 31 -4.10 11.60 18.96
N ARG A 32 -3.60 12.45 19.87
CA ARG A 32 -2.35 13.19 19.65
C ARG A 32 -1.11 12.36 19.94
N ASP A 33 -1.19 11.51 20.96
CA ASP A 33 -0.10 10.68 21.43
C ASP A 33 -0.60 9.42 22.14
N TRP A 34 0.31 8.48 22.40
CA TRP A 34 -0.02 7.23 23.08
C TRP A 34 -0.37 7.43 24.56
N ILE A 35 0.08 8.50 25.20
CA ILE A 35 -0.26 8.78 26.60
C ILE A 35 -1.76 9.06 26.68
N GLU A 36 -2.28 9.90 25.78
CA GLU A 36 -3.71 10.18 25.63
C GLU A 36 -4.52 8.92 25.38
N PHE A 37 -4.10 8.08 24.43
CA PHE A 37 -4.78 6.80 24.13
C PHE A 37 -4.90 5.92 25.39
N LEU A 38 -3.79 5.79 26.13
CA LEU A 38 -3.70 4.93 27.31
C LEU A 38 -4.43 5.47 28.56
N ARG A 39 -4.92 6.73 28.53
CA ARG A 39 -5.70 7.31 29.66
C ARG A 39 -6.94 6.50 30.00
N ALA A 40 -7.49 5.74 29.05
CA ALA A 40 -8.64 4.87 29.29
C ALA A 40 -8.41 3.85 30.43
N ASP A 41 -7.15 3.49 30.70
CA ASP A 41 -6.76 2.53 31.74
C ASP A 41 -6.07 3.15 32.97
N GLN A 42 -5.69 4.42 32.91
CA GLN A 42 -4.90 5.04 33.99
C GLN A 42 -5.73 5.38 35.23
N VAL A 43 -7.05 5.50 35.09
CA VAL A 43 -7.93 5.85 36.20
C VAL A 43 -8.37 4.60 36.96
N ASP A 44 -8.04 4.55 38.25
CA ASP A 44 -8.59 3.53 39.15
C ASP A 44 -10.06 3.82 39.49
N LEU A 45 -10.95 3.35 38.61
CA LEU A 45 -12.39 3.52 38.73
C LEU A 45 -12.97 2.88 40.00
N THR A 46 -12.33 1.84 40.55
CA THR A 46 -12.81 1.17 41.77
C THR A 46 -12.37 1.90 43.04
N ALA A 47 -11.49 2.91 42.94
CA ALA A 47 -11.16 3.83 44.03
C ALA A 47 -11.99 5.13 44.03
N LEU A 48 -12.70 5.46 42.94
CA LEU A 48 -13.42 6.73 42.83
C LEU A 48 -14.59 6.90 43.82
N PRO A 49 -14.85 8.10 44.36
CA PRO A 49 -16.04 8.39 45.16
C PRO A 49 -17.34 7.94 44.46
N ARG A 50 -18.28 7.35 45.22
CA ARG A 50 -19.54 6.78 44.67
C ARG A 50 -20.32 7.74 43.78
N ARG A 51 -20.32 9.03 44.13
CA ARG A 51 -20.97 10.10 43.35
C ARG A 51 -20.35 10.24 41.96
N GLN A 52 -19.02 10.23 41.85
CA GLN A 52 -18.32 10.33 40.57
C GLN A 52 -18.55 9.09 39.71
N LEU A 53 -18.50 7.89 40.32
CA LEU A 53 -18.77 6.64 39.62
C LEU A 53 -20.20 6.60 39.03
N ARG A 54 -21.20 7.02 39.80
CA ARG A 54 -22.59 7.16 39.31
C ARG A 54 -22.72 8.19 38.19
N SER A 55 -22.00 9.30 38.29
CA SER A 55 -21.97 10.33 37.25
C SER A 55 -21.38 9.78 35.94
N GLY A 56 -20.24 9.08 36.01
CA GLY A 56 -19.62 8.44 34.85
C GLY A 56 -20.53 7.40 34.19
N LYS A 57 -21.17 6.54 34.99
CA LYS A 57 -22.17 5.58 34.49
C LYS A 57 -23.34 6.28 33.78
N ALA A 58 -23.81 7.40 34.32
CA ALA A 58 -24.90 8.16 33.72
C ALA A 58 -24.49 8.81 32.39
N ASP A 59 -23.28 9.38 32.29
CA ASP A 59 -22.74 9.92 31.02
C ASP A 59 -22.59 8.83 29.97
N VAL A 60 -22.06 7.66 30.36
CA VAL A 60 -21.94 6.50 29.46
C VAL A 60 -23.30 6.14 28.89
N LYS A 61 -24.30 5.92 29.75
CA LYS A 61 -25.65 5.52 29.32
C LYS A 61 -26.37 6.57 28.47
N ARG A 62 -26.21 7.86 28.79
CA ARG A 62 -26.96 8.94 28.14
C ARG A 62 -26.34 9.38 26.82
N ARG A 63 -25.00 9.38 26.73
CA ARG A 63 -24.27 10.01 25.63
C ARG A 63 -23.32 9.04 24.95
N LEU A 64 -22.34 8.50 25.70
CA LEU A 64 -21.23 7.79 25.08
C LEU A 64 -21.66 6.49 24.39
N SER A 65 -22.55 5.70 25.01
CA SER A 65 -23.07 4.46 24.42
C SER A 65 -23.74 4.74 23.07
N LYS A 66 -24.60 5.75 22.99
CA LYS A 66 -25.27 6.14 21.74
C LYS A 66 -24.27 6.58 20.67
N GLN A 67 -23.25 7.36 21.04
CA GLN A 67 -22.20 7.78 20.10
C GLN A 67 -21.38 6.59 19.59
N LEU A 68 -21.05 5.64 20.47
CA LEU A 68 -20.32 4.42 20.10
C LEU A 68 -21.15 3.50 19.21
N GLU A 69 -22.44 3.32 19.51
CA GLU A 69 -23.37 2.55 18.69
C GLU A 69 -23.47 3.15 17.28
N GLN A 70 -23.69 4.46 17.18
CA GLN A 70 -23.71 5.16 15.89
C GLN A 70 -22.39 5.03 15.13
N PHE A 71 -21.25 5.12 15.82
CA PHE A 71 -19.95 4.92 15.20
C PHE A 71 -19.80 3.48 14.68
N CYS A 72 -20.15 2.47 15.46
CA CYS A 72 -20.12 1.06 15.05
C CYS A 72 -21.03 0.82 13.85
N GLU A 73 -22.29 1.27 13.92
CA GLU A 73 -23.29 1.09 12.88
C GLU A 73 -22.91 1.76 11.57
N ARG A 74 -22.28 2.94 11.63
CA ARG A 74 -21.87 3.69 10.44
C ARG A 74 -20.66 3.08 9.72
N ASN A 75 -19.76 2.43 10.45
CA ASN A 75 -18.47 2.01 9.89
C ASN A 75 -18.34 0.49 9.65
N PHE A 76 -19.08 -0.32 10.40
CA PHE A 76 -18.93 -1.78 10.40
C PHE A 76 -20.28 -2.51 10.36
N ILE A 77 -20.24 -3.80 10.06
CA ILE A 77 -21.40 -4.70 10.10
C ILE A 77 -21.31 -5.54 11.38
N GLY A 78 -22.22 -5.32 12.33
CA GLY A 78 -22.27 -6.11 13.57
C GLY A 78 -21.16 -5.81 14.59
N MET A 79 -20.40 -4.73 14.42
CA MET A 79 -19.46 -4.26 15.45
C MET A 79 -20.23 -3.79 16.70
N THR A 80 -19.68 -4.05 17.88
CA THR A 80 -20.24 -3.61 19.15
C THR A 80 -19.22 -2.78 19.94
N PRO A 81 -19.66 -1.92 20.88
CA PRO A 81 -18.75 -1.21 21.78
C PRO A 81 -17.84 -2.16 22.59
N GLN A 82 -18.30 -3.38 22.89
CA GLN A 82 -17.45 -4.39 23.53
C GLN A 82 -16.28 -4.78 22.62
N ARG A 83 -16.52 -5.09 21.35
CA ARG A 83 -15.45 -5.46 20.41
C ARG A 83 -14.45 -4.34 20.19
N LEU A 84 -14.89 -3.08 20.17
CA LEU A 84 -13.97 -1.93 20.17
C LEU A 84 -13.13 -1.87 21.47
N SER A 85 -13.72 -2.17 22.62
CA SER A 85 -12.97 -2.27 23.87
C SER A 85 -12.00 -3.44 23.90
N ASP A 86 -12.27 -4.54 23.19
CA ASP A 86 -11.36 -5.68 23.09
C ASP A 86 -10.18 -5.33 22.18
N MET A 87 -10.45 -4.67 21.04
CA MET A 87 -9.44 -4.14 20.13
C MET A 87 -8.46 -3.17 20.79
N TYR A 88 -8.92 -2.40 21.79
CA TYR A 88 -8.06 -1.52 22.57
C TYR A 88 -6.87 -2.25 23.20
N GLU A 89 -7.06 -3.46 23.72
CA GLU A 89 -5.97 -4.22 24.36
C GLU A 89 -4.90 -4.64 23.36
N GLU A 90 -5.30 -4.96 22.14
CA GLU A 90 -4.37 -5.31 21.07
C GLU A 90 -3.56 -4.09 20.61
N ILE A 91 -4.24 -2.97 20.39
CA ILE A 91 -3.59 -1.71 20.04
C ILE A 91 -2.62 -1.29 21.14
N LYS A 92 -3.02 -1.43 22.40
CA LYS A 92 -2.18 -1.10 23.56
C LYS A 92 -0.92 -1.96 23.62
N ALA A 93 -0.99 -3.24 23.28
CA ALA A 93 0.15 -4.14 23.33
C ALA A 93 1.28 -3.73 22.36
N PHE A 94 0.92 -3.23 21.17
CA PHE A 94 1.88 -2.94 20.09
C PHE A 94 1.99 -1.47 19.71
N ARG A 95 1.21 -0.59 20.35
CA ARG A 95 1.06 0.83 19.97
C ARG A 95 0.66 0.97 18.50
N GLY A 96 -0.39 0.25 18.13
CA GLY A 96 -0.93 0.20 16.78
C GLY A 96 -1.57 -1.15 16.48
N LEU A 97 -2.20 -1.23 15.31
CA LEU A 97 -2.76 -2.47 14.77
C LEU A 97 -2.42 -2.54 13.29
N GLU A 98 -1.86 -3.64 12.82
CA GLU A 98 -1.64 -3.88 11.41
C GLU A 98 -1.94 -5.35 11.10
N MET A 99 -2.93 -5.60 10.23
CA MET A 99 -3.31 -6.95 9.82
C MET A 99 -4.10 -6.94 8.50
N PRO A 100 -4.12 -8.06 7.75
CA PRO A 100 -4.96 -8.20 6.56
C PRO A 100 -6.44 -7.94 6.84
N LEU A 101 -7.18 -7.37 5.89
CA LEU A 101 -8.60 -7.07 6.04
C LEU A 101 -9.40 -8.28 6.51
N LEU A 102 -9.22 -9.43 5.87
CA LEU A 102 -9.94 -10.65 6.23
C LEU A 102 -9.70 -11.06 7.70
N GLU A 103 -8.46 -10.94 8.18
CA GLU A 103 -8.13 -11.24 9.57
C GLU A 103 -8.82 -10.25 10.51
N PHE A 104 -8.78 -8.96 10.18
CA PHE A 104 -9.48 -7.91 10.90
C PHE A 104 -10.99 -8.16 10.99
N GLU A 105 -11.62 -8.50 9.87
CA GLU A 105 -13.07 -8.71 9.79
C GLU A 105 -13.52 -9.95 10.57
N ASN A 106 -12.74 -11.03 10.52
CA ASN A 106 -12.99 -12.25 11.29
C ASN A 106 -12.83 -12.03 12.79
N ARG A 107 -11.82 -11.24 13.19
CA ARG A 107 -11.49 -11.01 14.60
C ARG A 107 -12.41 -9.99 15.25
N PHE A 108 -12.75 -8.92 14.53
CA PHE A 108 -13.54 -7.82 15.07
C PHE A 108 -14.89 -7.68 14.38
N ALA A 109 -14.95 -7.14 13.17
CA ALA A 109 -16.19 -7.03 12.42
C ALA A 109 -15.92 -6.68 10.96
N PRO A 110 -16.77 -7.13 10.02
CA PRO A 110 -16.72 -6.69 8.64
C PRO A 110 -16.81 -5.16 8.50
N VAL A 111 -15.97 -4.59 7.65
CA VAL A 111 -15.95 -3.16 7.35
C VAL A 111 -17.02 -2.86 6.29
N ARG A 112 -17.75 -1.76 6.44
CA ARG A 112 -18.73 -1.37 5.43
C ARG A 112 -18.07 -0.98 4.11
N LYS A 113 -18.70 -1.34 2.98
CA LYS A 113 -18.15 -1.09 1.64
C LYS A 113 -17.89 0.40 1.37
N GLU A 114 -18.74 1.27 1.90
CA GLU A 114 -18.61 2.73 1.76
C GLU A 114 -17.34 3.26 2.46
N VAL A 115 -16.92 2.60 3.54
CA VAL A 115 -15.69 2.93 4.27
C VAL A 115 -14.45 2.44 3.52
N LEU A 116 -14.55 1.30 2.84
CA LEU A 116 -13.46 0.75 2.02
C LEU A 116 -13.19 1.55 0.74
N ARG A 117 -14.14 2.38 0.28
CA ARG A 117 -14.00 3.28 -0.89
C ARG A 117 -13.49 2.60 -2.17
N GLY A 118 -13.86 1.34 -2.37
CA GLY A 118 -13.45 0.56 -3.54
C GLY A 118 -12.05 -0.03 -3.48
N ASN A 119 -11.37 0.02 -2.32
CA ASN A 119 -10.11 -0.68 -2.12
C ASN A 119 -10.27 -2.21 -2.31
N PRO A 120 -9.23 -2.91 -2.78
CA PRO A 120 -9.29 -4.34 -3.04
C PRO A 120 -9.32 -5.16 -1.73
N THR A 121 -9.75 -6.41 -1.82
CA THR A 121 -9.99 -7.25 -0.64
C THR A 121 -8.72 -7.76 0.03
N HIS A 122 -7.57 -7.73 -0.66
CA HIS A 122 -6.25 -8.05 -0.10
C HIS A 122 -5.59 -6.90 0.68
N LEU A 123 -6.30 -5.79 0.93
CA LEU A 123 -5.75 -4.66 1.67
C LEU A 123 -5.36 -5.03 3.12
N THR A 124 -4.49 -4.21 3.69
CA THR A 124 -4.09 -4.24 5.09
C THR A 124 -4.79 -3.12 5.86
N VAL A 125 -5.42 -3.47 6.98
CA VAL A 125 -5.95 -2.51 7.94
C VAL A 125 -4.82 -2.07 8.83
N SER A 126 -4.52 -0.77 8.85
CA SER A 126 -3.50 -0.16 9.71
C SER A 126 -4.13 0.89 10.60
N MET A 127 -3.88 0.83 11.90
CA MET A 127 -4.30 1.83 12.87
C MET A 127 -3.07 2.35 13.61
N SER A 128 -2.87 3.66 13.54
CA SER A 128 -1.81 4.37 14.23
C SER A 128 -2.37 5.69 14.79
N LEU A 129 -1.49 6.54 15.32
CA LEU A 129 -1.89 7.90 15.71
C LEU A 129 -2.48 8.69 14.52
N TRP A 130 -2.20 8.29 13.27
CA TRP A 130 -2.68 8.96 12.06
C TRP A 130 -4.04 8.45 11.57
N GLY A 131 -4.78 7.71 12.39
CA GLY A 131 -6.10 7.23 12.01
C GLY A 131 -6.12 5.77 11.59
N LEU A 132 -7.32 5.36 11.16
CA LEU A 132 -7.57 4.15 10.40
C LEU A 132 -7.16 4.38 8.95
N GLN A 133 -6.26 3.54 8.46
CA GLN A 133 -5.78 3.55 7.08
C GLN A 133 -6.02 2.17 6.46
N PHE A 134 -6.39 2.18 5.19
CA PHE A 134 -6.44 0.99 4.35
C PHE A 134 -5.26 1.06 3.41
N ARG A 135 -4.28 0.19 3.61
CA ARG A 135 -3.03 0.20 2.86
C ARG A 135 -3.00 -0.96 1.89
N ILE A 136 -2.51 -0.71 0.69
CA ILE A 136 -2.21 -1.73 -0.31
C ILE A 136 -0.76 -1.54 -0.77
N PRO A 137 0.03 -2.62 -0.93
CA PRO A 137 1.43 -2.49 -1.34
C PRO A 137 1.61 -1.75 -2.68
N GLU A 138 0.64 -1.84 -3.58
CA GLU A 138 0.66 -1.18 -4.88
C GLU A 138 0.68 0.34 -4.76
N GLU A 139 -0.11 0.91 -3.85
CA GLU A 139 -0.14 2.34 -3.62
C GLU A 139 1.18 2.83 -3.00
N ASP A 140 1.73 2.07 -2.06
CA ASP A 140 3.00 2.41 -1.42
C ASP A 140 4.16 2.37 -2.43
N PHE A 141 4.27 1.32 -3.24
CA PHE A 141 5.31 1.24 -4.28
C PHE A 141 5.10 2.26 -5.41
N ALA A 142 3.86 2.58 -5.78
CA ALA A 142 3.60 3.66 -6.74
C ALA A 142 4.11 5.00 -6.21
N LYS A 143 3.85 5.33 -4.93
CA LYS A 143 4.38 6.54 -4.29
C LYS A 143 5.92 6.54 -4.23
N ASP A 144 6.53 5.39 -3.92
CA ASP A 144 7.99 5.25 -3.93
C ASP A 144 8.59 5.55 -5.32
N ILE A 145 7.96 5.07 -6.40
CA ILE A 145 8.37 5.38 -7.78
C ILE A 145 8.25 6.88 -8.05
N MET A 146 7.12 7.50 -7.67
CA MET A 146 6.90 8.93 -7.89
C MET A 146 7.93 9.81 -7.17
N GLU A 147 8.28 9.45 -5.93
CA GLU A 147 9.31 10.14 -5.16
C GLU A 147 10.71 9.90 -5.69
N ALA A 148 11.03 8.67 -6.11
CA ALA A 148 12.29 8.34 -6.74
C ALA A 148 12.52 9.14 -8.04
N VAL A 149 11.53 9.17 -8.93
CA VAL A 149 11.58 9.97 -10.17
C VAL A 149 11.73 11.46 -9.84
N GLY A 150 10.94 11.96 -8.88
CA GLY A 150 11.01 13.35 -8.44
C GLY A 150 12.38 13.74 -7.87
N LEU A 151 12.97 12.89 -7.02
CA LEU A 151 14.26 13.12 -6.40
C LEU A 151 15.39 13.07 -7.43
N ALA A 152 15.37 12.09 -8.35
CA ALA A 152 16.35 11.97 -9.42
C ALA A 152 16.34 13.21 -10.34
N ALA A 153 15.14 13.68 -10.73
CA ALA A 153 14.98 14.86 -11.55
C ALA A 153 15.45 16.15 -10.84
N ARG A 154 15.12 16.33 -9.57
CA ARG A 154 15.59 17.48 -8.77
C ARG A 154 17.11 17.49 -8.64
N ALA A 155 17.70 16.36 -8.29
CA ALA A 155 19.15 16.24 -8.14
C ALA A 155 19.88 16.48 -9.46
N GLU A 156 19.35 15.97 -10.59
CA GLU A 156 19.89 16.26 -11.91
C GLU A 156 19.78 17.73 -12.28
N GLY A 157 18.61 18.35 -12.10
CA GLY A 157 18.43 19.78 -12.38
C GLY A 157 19.38 20.68 -11.58
N GLN A 158 19.70 20.30 -10.35
CA GLN A 158 20.71 20.99 -9.53
C GLN A 158 22.16 20.70 -9.95
N LEU A 159 22.42 19.58 -10.63
CA LEU A 159 23.75 19.26 -11.17
C LEU A 159 24.07 20.03 -12.45
N VAL A 160 23.06 20.38 -13.25
CA VAL A 160 23.21 21.12 -14.52
C VAL A 160 23.99 22.43 -14.34
N GLN A 161 23.80 23.14 -13.21
CA GLN A 161 24.53 24.39 -12.93
C GLN A 161 26.05 24.21 -12.83
N PHE A 162 26.53 22.98 -12.59
CA PHE A 162 27.95 22.67 -12.44
C PHE A 162 28.58 22.06 -13.71
N GLU A 163 27.80 21.77 -14.76
CA GLU A 163 28.33 21.11 -15.97
C GLU A 163 29.32 21.98 -16.74
N THR A 164 29.15 23.30 -16.69
CA THR A 164 29.99 24.30 -17.36
C THR A 164 30.84 25.13 -16.38
N ALA A 165 30.81 24.78 -15.09
CA ALA A 165 31.53 25.50 -14.05
C ALA A 165 33.05 25.30 -14.17
N ALA A 166 33.82 26.31 -13.77
CA ALA A 166 35.27 26.24 -13.77
C ALA A 166 35.77 25.24 -12.71
N GLN A 167 36.94 24.62 -12.92
CA GLN A 167 37.51 23.62 -12.01
C GLN A 167 37.63 24.13 -10.56
N ALA A 168 37.96 25.40 -10.35
CA ALA A 168 38.04 25.99 -9.01
C ALA A 168 36.68 25.97 -8.29
N GLU A 169 35.60 26.29 -9.01
CA GLU A 169 34.24 26.26 -8.49
C GLU A 169 33.78 24.82 -8.18
N LEU A 170 34.14 23.85 -9.03
CA LEU A 170 33.87 22.43 -8.79
C LEU A 170 34.56 21.94 -7.52
N LEU A 171 35.81 22.36 -7.28
CA LEU A 171 36.55 22.01 -6.06
C LEU A 171 35.92 22.64 -4.81
N CYS A 172 35.47 23.90 -4.88
CA CYS A 172 34.76 24.56 -3.79
C CYS A 172 33.42 23.89 -3.46
N ASN A 173 32.73 23.33 -4.47
CA ASN A 173 31.40 22.72 -4.31
C ASN A 173 31.43 21.17 -4.25
N ARG A 174 32.61 20.56 -4.09
CA ARG A 174 32.80 19.10 -4.21
C ARG A 174 31.85 18.28 -3.34
N GLU A 175 31.60 18.70 -2.10
CA GLU A 175 30.70 17.98 -1.18
C GLU A 175 29.24 18.04 -1.63
N THR A 176 28.78 19.23 -2.02
CA THR A 176 27.42 19.45 -2.56
C THR A 176 27.21 18.63 -3.81
N ILE A 177 28.12 18.72 -4.78
CA ILE A 177 28.08 17.94 -6.03
C ILE A 177 28.04 16.43 -5.70
N GLY A 178 28.92 15.98 -4.80
CA GLY A 178 28.96 14.59 -4.35
C GLY A 178 27.65 14.12 -3.71
N SER A 179 26.99 14.98 -2.92
CA SER A 179 25.68 14.69 -2.33
C SER A 179 24.59 14.55 -3.41
N LEU A 180 24.54 15.48 -4.37
CA LEU A 180 23.58 15.44 -5.47
C LEU A 180 23.76 14.21 -6.36
N VAL A 181 25.00 13.84 -6.67
CA VAL A 181 25.31 12.60 -7.40
C VAL A 181 24.81 11.39 -6.62
N ARG A 182 25.07 11.30 -5.30
CA ARG A 182 24.58 10.20 -4.47
C ARG A 182 23.06 10.14 -4.41
N GLN A 183 22.38 11.27 -4.27
CA GLN A 183 20.92 11.35 -4.26
C GLN A 183 20.33 10.89 -5.60
N LYS A 184 20.89 11.36 -6.72
CA LYS A 184 20.46 10.95 -8.07
C LYS A 184 20.59 9.43 -8.25
N MET A 185 21.74 8.86 -7.87
CA MET A 185 21.99 7.42 -8.00
C MET A 185 21.13 6.59 -7.03
N PHE A 186 20.95 7.04 -5.79
CA PHE A 186 20.07 6.39 -4.83
C PHE A 186 18.63 6.36 -5.35
N ALA A 187 18.11 7.52 -5.77
CA ALA A 187 16.76 7.65 -6.29
C ALA A 187 16.53 6.74 -7.51
N ALA A 188 17.46 6.74 -8.47
CA ALA A 188 17.38 5.89 -9.65
C ALA A 188 17.30 4.39 -9.29
N ARG A 189 18.17 3.93 -8.39
CA ARG A 189 18.22 2.52 -7.96
C ARG A 189 16.97 2.12 -7.19
N SER A 190 16.54 2.95 -6.25
CA SER A 190 15.32 2.71 -5.46
C SER A 190 14.08 2.68 -6.36
N GLY A 191 13.97 3.60 -7.32
CA GLY A 191 12.84 3.62 -8.26
C GLY A 191 12.78 2.40 -9.17
N VAL A 192 13.92 1.92 -9.69
CA VAL A 192 13.97 0.67 -10.49
C VAL A 192 13.52 -0.54 -9.65
N ILE A 193 13.94 -0.64 -8.39
CA ILE A 193 13.50 -1.72 -7.49
C ILE A 193 11.99 -1.61 -7.22
N ALA A 194 11.50 -0.40 -6.89
CA ALA A 194 10.09 -0.16 -6.62
C ALA A 194 9.19 -0.50 -7.82
N CYS A 195 9.65 -0.26 -9.06
CA CYS A 195 8.93 -0.67 -10.27
C CYS A 195 8.67 -2.18 -10.35
N PHE A 196 9.67 -3.00 -10.03
CA PHE A 196 9.50 -4.46 -9.98
C PHE A 196 8.60 -4.90 -8.85
N ASN A 197 8.78 -4.32 -7.66
CA ASN A 197 7.95 -4.64 -6.51
C ASN A 197 6.48 -4.26 -6.75
N LEU A 198 6.21 -3.15 -7.45
CA LEU A 198 4.87 -2.74 -7.83
C LEU A 198 4.21 -3.74 -8.78
N ILE A 199 4.89 -4.13 -9.87
CA ILE A 199 4.33 -5.13 -10.80
C ILE A 199 4.10 -6.45 -10.08
N GLU A 200 5.06 -6.90 -9.27
CA GLU A 200 4.92 -8.15 -8.54
C GLU A 200 3.78 -8.10 -7.52
N ALA A 201 3.67 -7.02 -6.74
CA ALA A 201 2.57 -6.80 -5.80
C ALA A 201 1.22 -6.81 -6.52
N TYR A 202 1.08 -6.04 -7.59
CA TYR A 202 -0.16 -5.94 -8.36
C TYR A 202 -0.56 -7.28 -8.98
N LEU A 203 0.39 -8.01 -9.59
CA LEU A 203 0.13 -9.34 -10.16
C LEU A 203 -0.29 -10.34 -9.07
N ASN A 204 0.41 -10.38 -7.94
CA ASN A 204 0.02 -11.25 -6.83
C ASN A 204 -1.36 -10.85 -6.25
N GLY A 205 -1.65 -9.55 -6.17
CA GLY A 205 -2.93 -9.00 -5.71
C GLY A 205 -4.10 -9.44 -6.60
N ILE A 206 -3.98 -9.31 -7.92
CA ILE A 206 -5.05 -9.78 -8.85
C ILE A 206 -5.25 -11.30 -8.79
N ALA A 207 -4.17 -12.07 -8.60
CA ALA A 207 -4.26 -13.52 -8.49
C ALA A 207 -4.99 -13.92 -7.19
N TRP A 208 -4.63 -13.26 -6.09
CA TRP A 208 -5.26 -13.47 -4.78
C TRP A 208 -6.74 -13.13 -4.80
N ASP A 209 -7.11 -11.97 -5.36
CA ASP A 209 -8.50 -11.54 -5.48
C ASP A 209 -9.30 -12.55 -6.31
N TYR A 210 -8.78 -12.94 -7.49
CA TYR A 210 -9.44 -13.88 -8.39
C TYR A 210 -9.71 -15.24 -7.74
N LEU A 211 -8.72 -15.82 -7.04
CA LEU A 211 -8.86 -17.11 -6.37
C LEU A 211 -9.96 -17.13 -5.29
N ARG A 212 -10.36 -15.97 -4.78
CA ARG A 212 -11.36 -15.84 -3.71
C ARG A 212 -12.73 -15.39 -4.19
N THR A 213 -12.79 -14.63 -5.28
CA THR A 213 -14.05 -14.04 -5.76
C THR A 213 -14.63 -14.74 -6.98
N ALA A 214 -13.80 -15.41 -7.78
CA ALA A 214 -14.23 -16.08 -9.00
C ALA A 214 -14.50 -17.58 -8.77
N ASP A 215 -15.32 -18.17 -9.64
CA ASP A 215 -15.43 -19.62 -9.74
C ASP A 215 -14.17 -20.18 -10.42
N THR A 216 -13.33 -20.86 -9.65
CA THR A 216 -12.06 -21.43 -10.12
C THR A 216 -12.18 -22.89 -10.56
N THR A 217 -13.38 -23.48 -10.56
CA THR A 217 -13.58 -24.89 -10.90
C THR A 217 -13.21 -25.21 -12.35
N GLY A 218 -13.35 -24.25 -13.26
CA GLY A 218 -12.97 -24.38 -14.68
C GLY A 218 -11.47 -24.24 -14.97
N LEU A 219 -10.63 -23.89 -13.99
CA LEU A 219 -9.20 -23.73 -14.21
C LEU A 219 -8.49 -25.09 -14.34
N SER A 220 -7.50 -25.15 -15.24
CA SER A 220 -6.54 -26.25 -15.24
C SER A 220 -5.75 -26.30 -13.93
N ASN A 221 -5.32 -27.49 -13.49
CA ASN A 221 -4.46 -27.65 -12.31
C ASN A 221 -3.18 -26.82 -12.41
N ARG A 222 -2.62 -26.67 -13.61
CA ARG A 222 -1.42 -25.85 -13.85
C ARG A 222 -1.73 -24.37 -13.61
N SER A 223 -2.83 -23.85 -14.17
CA SER A 223 -3.23 -22.45 -13.99
C SER A 223 -3.54 -22.14 -12.52
N ARG A 224 -4.28 -23.03 -11.84
CA ARG A 224 -4.58 -22.88 -10.41
C ARG A 224 -3.30 -22.85 -9.57
N LYS A 225 -2.42 -23.83 -9.76
CA LYS A 225 -1.14 -23.88 -9.02
C LYS A 225 -0.27 -22.66 -9.28
N LEU A 226 -0.29 -22.13 -10.51
CA LEU A 226 0.47 -20.93 -10.87
C LEU A 226 -0.02 -19.67 -10.13
N LEU A 227 -1.32 -19.56 -9.86
CA LEU A 227 -1.89 -18.46 -9.06
C LEU A 227 -1.71 -18.67 -7.55
N GLU A 228 -1.77 -19.92 -7.07
CA GLU A 228 -1.62 -20.24 -5.63
C GLU A 228 -0.15 -20.18 -5.17
N ASP A 229 0.77 -20.74 -5.94
CA ASP A 229 2.20 -20.81 -5.61
C ASP A 229 2.97 -19.62 -6.23
N SER A 230 2.60 -18.42 -5.78
CA SER A 230 3.20 -17.17 -6.28
C SER A 230 4.71 -17.06 -6.02
N ALA A 231 5.28 -17.84 -5.10
CA ALA A 231 6.71 -17.77 -4.77
C ALA A 231 7.61 -18.49 -5.79
N SER A 232 7.09 -19.50 -6.49
CA SER A 232 7.87 -20.29 -7.45
C SER A 232 7.81 -19.74 -8.88
N ALA A 233 6.78 -18.95 -9.21
CA ALA A 233 6.60 -18.36 -10.52
C ALA A 233 7.56 -17.19 -10.77
N SER A 234 8.23 -17.19 -11.91
CA SER A 234 9.07 -16.07 -12.32
C SER A 234 8.22 -14.83 -12.66
N ILE A 235 8.79 -13.62 -12.54
CA ILE A 235 8.10 -12.38 -12.93
C ILE A 235 7.61 -12.40 -14.38
N ARG A 236 8.35 -13.06 -15.28
CA ARG A 236 7.98 -13.26 -16.69
C ARG A 236 6.70 -14.08 -16.79
N GLU A 237 6.63 -15.22 -16.09
CA GLU A 237 5.44 -16.07 -16.07
C GLU A 237 4.25 -15.36 -15.44
N LYS A 238 4.43 -14.66 -14.30
CA LYS A 238 3.35 -13.89 -13.67
C LYS A 238 2.79 -12.85 -14.62
N LEU A 239 3.65 -12.03 -15.23
CA LEU A 239 3.25 -10.96 -16.14
C LEU A 239 2.51 -11.49 -17.37
N GLN A 240 2.97 -12.60 -17.94
CA GLN A 240 2.35 -13.20 -19.12
C GLN A 240 1.06 -13.94 -18.80
N LYS A 241 1.03 -14.71 -17.71
CA LYS A 241 -0.03 -15.70 -17.46
C LYS A 241 -1.10 -15.27 -16.46
N TYR A 242 -0.80 -14.44 -15.47
CA TYR A 242 -1.82 -14.04 -14.50
C TYR A 242 -2.95 -13.25 -15.19
N PRO A 243 -2.68 -12.20 -15.99
CA PRO A 243 -3.76 -11.49 -16.69
C PRO A 243 -4.53 -12.38 -17.66
N GLU A 244 -3.84 -13.30 -18.35
CA GLU A 244 -4.45 -14.27 -19.28
C GLU A 244 -5.43 -15.21 -18.57
N ILE A 245 -5.02 -15.76 -17.43
CA ILE A 245 -5.85 -16.68 -16.64
C ILE A 245 -7.04 -15.92 -16.02
N VAL A 246 -6.81 -14.73 -15.45
CA VAL A 246 -7.84 -13.94 -14.76
C VAL A 246 -8.91 -13.44 -15.74
N ALA A 247 -8.52 -12.96 -16.92
CA ALA A 247 -9.45 -12.42 -17.92
C ALA A 247 -9.93 -13.46 -18.96
N GLY A 248 -9.32 -14.65 -19.01
CA GLY A 248 -9.61 -15.70 -19.99
C GLY A 248 -9.03 -15.46 -21.39
N ALA A 249 -8.26 -14.38 -21.58
CA ALA A 249 -7.60 -14.04 -22.84
C ALA A 249 -6.29 -13.29 -22.56
N SER A 250 -5.29 -13.45 -23.43
CA SER A 250 -4.00 -12.74 -23.29
C SER A 250 -4.18 -11.25 -23.60
N PRO A 251 -3.71 -10.32 -22.74
CA PRO A 251 -3.61 -8.91 -23.11
C PRO A 251 -2.44 -8.62 -24.07
N TRP A 252 -1.56 -9.59 -24.30
CA TRP A 252 -0.28 -9.43 -25.01
C TRP A 252 -0.35 -9.96 -26.44
N GLY A 253 0.31 -9.27 -27.37
CA GLY A 253 0.63 -9.80 -28.70
C GLY A 253 1.91 -10.64 -28.69
N THR A 254 2.19 -11.34 -29.80
CA THR A 254 3.38 -12.22 -29.94
C THR A 254 4.71 -11.46 -29.77
N ASP A 255 4.76 -10.20 -30.20
CA ASP A 255 5.95 -9.34 -30.16
C ASP A 255 5.67 -8.04 -29.37
N ASP A 256 5.12 -8.21 -28.17
CA ASP A 256 4.71 -7.07 -27.35
C ASP A 256 5.91 -6.26 -26.85
N THR A 257 6.07 -5.06 -27.41
CA THR A 257 7.24 -4.20 -27.17
C THR A 257 7.33 -3.73 -25.73
N ASP A 258 6.21 -3.47 -25.05
CA ASP A 258 6.23 -3.02 -23.65
C ASP A 258 6.68 -4.15 -22.71
N VAL A 259 6.24 -5.40 -22.98
CA VAL A 259 6.67 -6.58 -22.22
C VAL A 259 8.15 -6.86 -22.46
N ALA A 260 8.61 -6.81 -23.71
CA ALA A 260 10.02 -6.99 -24.05
C ALA A 260 10.90 -5.88 -23.43
N GLN A 261 10.47 -4.62 -23.49
CA GLN A 261 11.14 -3.49 -22.85
C GLN A 261 11.32 -3.74 -21.34
N PHE A 262 10.28 -4.22 -20.66
CA PHE A 262 10.35 -4.49 -19.23
C PHE A 262 11.28 -5.67 -18.89
N LEU A 263 11.12 -6.79 -19.59
CA LEU A 263 11.80 -8.04 -19.25
C LEU A 263 13.23 -8.14 -19.77
N ASP A 264 13.54 -7.47 -20.88
CA ASP A 264 14.81 -7.63 -21.57
C ASP A 264 15.70 -6.37 -21.44
N VAL A 265 15.10 -5.18 -21.22
CA VAL A 265 15.85 -3.93 -21.00
C VAL A 265 15.90 -3.53 -19.54
N VAL A 266 14.74 -3.48 -18.86
CA VAL A 266 14.65 -2.95 -17.48
C VAL A 266 15.07 -4.00 -16.43
N LYS A 267 14.73 -5.27 -16.62
CA LYS A 267 15.07 -6.37 -15.70
C LYS A 267 16.58 -6.57 -15.46
N PRO A 268 17.48 -6.51 -16.46
CA PRO A 268 18.92 -6.58 -16.20
C PRO A 268 19.42 -5.53 -15.19
N PHE A 269 18.87 -4.31 -15.20
CA PHE A 269 19.20 -3.30 -14.20
C PHE A 269 18.75 -3.73 -12.80
N ARG A 270 17.49 -4.16 -12.62
CA ARG A 270 17.03 -4.67 -11.32
C ARG A 270 17.86 -5.84 -10.83
N ASP A 271 18.17 -6.81 -11.69
CA ASP A 271 18.98 -7.96 -11.31
C ASP A 271 20.41 -7.59 -10.91
N SER A 272 20.96 -6.51 -11.49
CA SER A 272 22.24 -5.96 -11.05
C SER A 272 22.18 -5.28 -9.67
N LEU A 273 21.01 -4.77 -9.26
CA LEU A 273 20.80 -4.12 -7.96
C LEU A 273 20.52 -5.13 -6.85
N VAL A 274 19.71 -6.16 -7.12
CA VAL A 274 19.32 -7.16 -6.11
C VAL A 274 20.33 -8.30 -5.97
N HIS A 275 21.12 -8.54 -7.01
CA HIS A 275 22.14 -9.59 -7.05
C HIS A 275 23.46 -8.99 -7.55
N PRO A 276 24.02 -8.00 -6.82
CA PRO A 276 25.19 -7.26 -7.27
C PRO A 276 26.42 -8.16 -7.33
N SER A 277 27.24 -7.92 -8.34
CA SER A 277 28.56 -8.55 -8.49
C SER A 277 29.61 -7.44 -8.51
N PRO A 278 30.68 -7.52 -7.68
CA PRO A 278 31.78 -6.56 -7.73
C PRO A 278 32.71 -6.81 -8.93
N PHE A 279 32.47 -7.87 -9.71
CA PHE A 279 33.29 -8.27 -10.85
C PHE A 279 32.53 -8.14 -12.16
N ALA A 280 33.22 -7.64 -13.19
CA ALA A 280 32.76 -7.70 -14.57
C ALA A 280 32.92 -9.14 -15.09
N ALA A 281 31.81 -9.87 -15.17
CA ALA A 281 31.79 -11.28 -15.58
C ALA A 281 30.57 -11.57 -16.48
N PRO A 282 30.48 -10.96 -17.68
CA PRO A 282 29.30 -11.05 -18.54
C PRO A 282 28.96 -12.50 -18.94
N GLU A 283 29.96 -13.36 -19.12
CA GLU A 283 29.75 -14.78 -19.45
C GLU A 283 28.96 -15.55 -18.39
N LYS A 284 29.03 -15.13 -17.11
CA LYS A 284 28.31 -15.78 -16.00
C LYS A 284 26.84 -15.34 -15.90
N PHE A 285 26.45 -14.27 -16.59
CA PHE A 285 25.15 -13.62 -16.41
C PHE A 285 24.41 -13.41 -17.74
N GLY A 286 24.54 -14.35 -18.67
CA GLY A 286 23.81 -14.31 -19.94
C GLY A 286 24.21 -13.15 -20.85
N GLY A 287 25.48 -12.72 -20.79
CA GLY A 287 26.03 -11.64 -21.60
C GLY A 287 25.98 -10.25 -20.95
N TYR A 288 25.30 -10.10 -19.80
CA TYR A 288 25.17 -8.81 -19.13
C TYR A 288 26.31 -8.55 -18.12
N ASP A 289 26.93 -7.38 -18.21
CA ASP A 289 27.85 -6.90 -17.18
C ASP A 289 27.07 -6.21 -16.05
N LYS A 290 26.78 -6.98 -15.00
CA LYS A 290 26.06 -6.50 -13.81
C LYS A 290 26.74 -5.31 -13.13
N LEU A 291 28.08 -5.32 -13.04
CA LEU A 291 28.81 -4.22 -12.41
C LEU A 291 28.59 -2.92 -13.18
N ARG A 292 28.68 -3.00 -14.52
CA ARG A 292 28.41 -1.87 -15.39
C ARG A 292 26.98 -1.37 -15.27
N LEU A 293 25.99 -2.26 -15.22
CA LEU A 293 24.57 -1.88 -15.07
C LEU A 293 24.29 -1.19 -13.72
N LEU A 294 24.88 -1.69 -12.63
CA LEU A 294 24.79 -1.09 -11.29
C LEU A 294 25.27 0.38 -11.26
N TYR A 295 26.37 0.67 -11.96
CA TYR A 295 26.91 2.03 -12.07
C TYR A 295 26.23 2.89 -13.13
N ARG A 296 25.59 2.27 -14.13
CA ARG A 296 24.82 2.98 -15.16
C ARG A 296 23.37 3.27 -14.77
N THR A 297 22.89 2.70 -13.67
CA THR A 297 21.53 2.98 -13.18
C THR A 297 21.42 4.45 -12.80
N ASP A 298 20.79 5.23 -13.66
CA ASP A 298 20.68 6.69 -13.59
C ASP A 298 19.22 7.15 -13.75
N LYS A 299 19.01 8.46 -13.87
CA LYS A 299 17.68 9.03 -14.03
C LYS A 299 16.95 8.47 -15.27
N ASN A 300 17.61 8.38 -16.41
CA ASN A 300 16.99 7.83 -17.63
C ASN A 300 16.53 6.38 -17.42
N THR A 301 17.31 5.61 -16.66
CA THR A 301 16.98 4.23 -16.31
C THR A 301 15.69 4.16 -15.47
N VAL A 302 15.54 5.01 -14.44
CA VAL A 302 14.31 5.03 -13.63
C VAL A 302 13.12 5.62 -14.39
N ASP A 303 13.31 6.64 -15.22
CA ASP A 303 12.25 7.22 -16.05
C ASP A 303 11.69 6.18 -17.03
N LEU A 304 12.59 5.40 -17.67
CA LEU A 304 12.21 4.27 -18.51
C LEU A 304 11.47 3.20 -17.72
N ALA A 305 12.03 2.76 -16.59
CA ALA A 305 11.43 1.72 -15.76
C ALA A 305 10.03 2.11 -15.25
N ALA A 306 9.86 3.35 -14.77
CA ALA A 306 8.60 3.88 -14.28
C ALA A 306 7.57 3.99 -15.39
N SER A 307 7.95 4.51 -16.56
CA SER A 307 7.07 4.64 -17.71
C SER A 307 6.60 3.28 -18.22
N THR A 308 7.52 2.33 -18.42
CA THR A 308 7.17 0.96 -18.85
C THR A 308 6.29 0.26 -17.83
N THR A 309 6.58 0.41 -16.54
CA THR A 309 5.76 -0.14 -15.45
C THR A 309 4.33 0.39 -15.49
N ALA A 310 4.18 1.71 -15.58
CA ALA A 310 2.87 2.35 -15.62
C ALA A 310 2.05 1.94 -16.86
N LYS A 311 2.67 1.82 -18.05
CA LYS A 311 2.01 1.29 -19.26
C LYS A 311 1.50 -0.13 -19.07
N LEU A 312 2.34 -1.02 -18.55
CA LEU A 312 1.97 -2.42 -18.32
C LEU A 312 0.80 -2.52 -17.34
N LEU A 313 0.87 -1.79 -16.21
CA LEU A 313 -0.21 -1.78 -15.22
C LEU A 313 -1.52 -1.23 -15.79
N LEU A 314 -1.47 -0.13 -16.53
CA LEU A 314 -2.65 0.43 -17.20
C LEU A 314 -3.29 -0.60 -18.14
N ARG A 315 -2.48 -1.26 -18.99
CA ARG A 315 -2.97 -2.25 -19.94
C ARG A 315 -3.56 -3.47 -19.24
N ILE A 316 -2.90 -4.00 -18.22
CA ILE A 316 -3.42 -5.13 -17.43
C ILE A 316 -4.72 -4.74 -16.73
N TYR A 317 -4.76 -3.56 -16.10
CA TYR A 317 -5.94 -3.07 -15.40
C TYR A 317 -7.13 -2.94 -16.35
N ARG A 318 -6.94 -2.30 -17.51
CA ARG A 318 -7.98 -2.11 -18.53
C ARG A 318 -8.46 -3.44 -19.13
N HIS A 319 -7.56 -4.40 -19.27
CA HIS A 319 -7.88 -5.75 -19.74
C HIS A 319 -8.72 -6.55 -18.74
N ILE A 320 -8.37 -6.51 -17.46
CA ILE A 320 -9.08 -7.26 -16.42
C ILE A 320 -10.38 -6.56 -16.00
N LYS A 321 -10.40 -5.22 -15.99
CA LYS A 321 -11.50 -4.39 -15.50
C LYS A 321 -11.95 -3.40 -16.57
N PRO A 322 -12.48 -3.88 -17.72
CA PRO A 322 -12.92 -2.99 -18.79
C PRO A 322 -14.02 -2.04 -18.30
N GLY A 323 -13.89 -0.76 -18.63
CA GLY A 323 -14.86 0.28 -18.27
C GLY A 323 -14.83 0.77 -16.81
N MET A 324 -14.03 0.18 -15.92
CA MET A 324 -13.88 0.69 -14.54
C MET A 324 -12.98 1.92 -14.49
N SER A 325 -13.22 2.85 -13.56
CA SER A 325 -12.26 3.94 -13.30
C SER A 325 -10.94 3.37 -12.80
N LEU A 326 -9.83 4.07 -13.06
CA LEU A 326 -8.53 3.68 -12.53
C LEU A 326 -8.51 3.92 -11.01
N PRO A 327 -7.74 3.13 -10.24
CA PRO A 327 -7.51 3.45 -8.85
C PRO A 327 -6.64 4.72 -8.74
N PRO A 328 -6.86 5.59 -7.74
CA PRO A 328 -6.16 6.88 -7.63
C PRO A 328 -4.64 6.78 -7.73
N TRP A 329 -4.04 5.77 -7.09
CA TRP A 329 -2.58 5.57 -7.13
C TRP A 329 -2.03 5.32 -8.54
N LEU A 330 -2.81 4.68 -9.42
CA LEU A 330 -2.41 4.42 -10.80
C LEU A 330 -2.60 5.67 -11.66
N GLU A 331 -3.67 6.44 -11.43
CA GLU A 331 -3.88 7.75 -12.06
C GLU A 331 -2.72 8.71 -11.75
N ASP A 332 -2.35 8.80 -10.47
CA ASP A 332 -1.25 9.64 -10.01
C ASP A 332 0.08 9.21 -10.63
N LEU A 333 0.36 7.90 -10.69
CA LEU A 333 1.57 7.36 -11.31
C LEU A 333 1.63 7.67 -12.82
N LEU A 334 0.52 7.47 -13.54
CA LEU A 334 0.43 7.78 -14.97
C LEU A 334 0.64 9.28 -15.23
N ALA A 335 0.01 10.14 -14.42
CA ALA A 335 0.21 11.58 -14.49
C ALA A 335 1.68 11.96 -14.22
N LYS A 336 2.31 11.34 -13.22
CA LYS A 336 3.71 11.59 -12.86
C LYS A 336 4.68 11.26 -13.98
N VAL A 337 4.44 10.17 -14.71
CA VAL A 337 5.30 9.71 -15.81
C VAL A 337 4.83 10.20 -17.20
N GLY A 338 3.81 11.06 -17.26
CA GLY A 338 3.36 11.70 -18.48
C GLY A 338 2.60 10.79 -19.45
N ILE A 339 1.97 9.72 -18.97
CA ILE A 339 1.16 8.82 -19.80
C ILE A 339 -0.31 9.24 -19.71
N LYS A 340 -0.96 9.36 -20.87
CA LYS A 340 -2.39 9.64 -20.96
C LYS A 340 -3.17 8.34 -21.14
N ASP A 341 -4.29 8.22 -20.42
CA ASP A 341 -5.25 7.15 -20.65
C ASP A 341 -6.21 7.54 -21.77
N GLU A 342 -5.95 7.04 -22.97
CA GLU A 342 -6.75 7.35 -24.17
C GLU A 342 -8.16 6.74 -24.12
N SER A 343 -8.36 5.69 -23.32
CA SER A 343 -9.66 5.00 -23.20
C SER A 343 -10.74 5.85 -22.50
N SER A 344 -10.31 6.86 -21.72
CA SER A 344 -11.22 7.76 -21.01
C SER A 344 -11.96 8.75 -21.93
N GLN A 345 -11.53 8.92 -23.19
CA GLN A 345 -12.14 9.87 -24.14
C GLN A 345 -13.37 9.31 -24.88
N GLN A 346 -13.55 7.99 -24.93
CA GLN A 346 -14.66 7.38 -25.70
C GLN A 346 -16.00 7.32 -24.96
N VAL A 347 -16.05 7.59 -23.64
CA VAL A 347 -17.28 7.47 -22.83
C VAL A 347 -18.08 8.78 -22.74
N ARG A 348 -17.65 9.86 -23.42
CA ARG A 348 -18.36 11.15 -23.44
C ARG A 348 -18.91 11.52 -24.81
N ALA A 349 -19.54 10.58 -25.52
CA ALA A 349 -20.49 10.96 -26.57
C ALA A 349 -21.84 11.28 -25.90
N PRO A 350 -22.34 12.53 -25.94
CA PRO A 350 -23.68 12.82 -25.47
C PRO A 350 -24.69 12.20 -26.44
N ASP A 351 -25.60 11.38 -25.92
CA ASP A 351 -26.85 11.06 -26.61
C ASP A 351 -27.56 12.38 -26.90
N ARG A 352 -27.36 12.90 -28.12
CA ARG A 352 -28.19 13.96 -28.69
C ARG A 352 -29.46 13.27 -29.19
N GLN A 353 -30.51 13.37 -28.38
CA GLN A 353 -31.89 13.20 -28.83
C GLN A 353 -32.29 14.31 -29.78
#